data_AF-A0A1G7E6V2-F1
#
_entry.id   AF-A0A1G7E6V2-F1
#
_cell.length_a   1.000
_cell.length_b   1.000
_cell.length_c   1.000
_cell.angle_alpha   90.00
_cell.angle_beta   90.00
_cell.angle_gamma   90.00
#
_symmetry.space_group_name_H-M   'P 1'
#
loop_
_entity.id
_entity.type
_entity.pdbx_description
1 polymer ?
#
loop_
_entity_poly.entity_id
_entity_poly.type
_entity_poly.pdbx_seq_one_letter_code
_entity_poly.pdbx_strand_id
1 'polypeptide(L)' 'MKRVGIDETSARRGQDYISLFFDLDFRRLLFGTEGKSHETVRAFAEDLKAHKGDPAYVTDTCIDI' A
#
# COMPACT_ATOMS: atom_id res chain seq x y z
N MET A 1 -1.92 -13.50 -2.20
CA MET A 1 -0.88 -12.55 -2.63
C MET A 1 0.20 -12.55 -1.57
N LYS A 2 1.48 -12.63 -1.96
CA LYS A 2 2.59 -12.75 -0.99
C LYS A 2 3.47 -11.51 -0.91
N ARG A 3 3.60 -10.78 -2.02
CA ARG A 3 4.52 -9.64 -2.15
C ARG A 3 3.77 -8.34 -2.39
N VAL A 4 3.93 -7.37 -1.49
CA VAL A 4 3.40 -6.01 -1.63
C VAL A 4 4.56 -5.06 -1.96
N GLY A 5 4.36 -4.20 -2.97
CA GLY A 5 5.20 -3.03 -3.19
C GLY A 5 4.50 -1.80 -2.63
N ILE A 6 5.23 -0.95 -1.90
CA ILE A 6 4.72 0.32 -1.39
C ILE A 6 5.53 1.42 -2.07
N ASP A 7 4.84 2.30 -2.80
CA ASP A 7 5.41 3.48 -3.43
C ASP A 7 4.82 4.72 -2.78
N GLU A 8 5.66 5.60 -2.25
CA GLU A 8 5.27 6.89 -1.71
C GLU A 8 5.64 7.99 -2.70
N THR A 9 4.64 8.52 -3.40
CA THR A 9 4.84 9.56 -4.41
C THR A 9 4.21 10.87 -3.95
N SER A 10 4.88 11.99 -4.18
CA SER A 10 4.28 13.32 -3.98
C SER A 10 3.27 13.61 -5.11
N ALA A 11 2.00 13.78 -4.76
CA ALA A 11 0.93 14.07 -5.72
C ALA A 11 1.01 15.52 -6.26
N ARG A 12 1.44 16.49 -5.43
CA ARG A 12 1.61 17.91 -5.79
C ARG A 12 2.74 18.59 -5.01
N ARG A 13 3.16 19.78 -5.47
CA ARG A 13 4.12 20.62 -4.75
C ARG A 13 3.53 21.05 -3.39
N GLY A 14 4.03 20.43 -2.32
CA GLY A 14 3.73 20.82 -0.93
C GLY A 14 3.05 19.70 -0.16
N GLN A 15 3.84 18.80 0.44
CA GLN A 15 3.43 17.81 1.44
C GLN A 15 2.19 16.92 1.15
N ASP A 16 1.66 16.93 -0.07
CA ASP A 16 0.63 16.03 -0.55
C ASP A 16 1.26 14.70 -0.97
N TYR A 17 1.46 13.80 0.00
CA TYR A 17 1.97 12.45 -0.28
C TYR A 17 0.81 11.50 -0.53
N ILE A 18 0.99 10.59 -1.48
CA ILE A 18 0.11 9.43 -1.67
C ILE A 18 0.93 8.16 -1.47
N SER A 19 0.40 7.24 -0.67
CA SER A 19 0.92 5.87 -0.52
C SER A 19 0.13 4.96 -1.45
N LEU A 20 0.84 4.26 -2.33
CA LEU A 20 0.27 3.30 -3.26
C LEU A 20 0.76 1.89 -2.94
N PHE A 21 -0.16 0.95 -2.83
CA PHE A 21 0.11 -0.46 -2.52
C PHE A 21 -0.16 -1.30 -3.75
N PHE A 22 0.88 -1.99 -4.22
CA PHE A 22 0.84 -2.80 -5.43
C PHE A 22 1.01 -4.28 -5.13
N ASP A 23 0.27 -5.10 -5.87
CA ASP A 23 0.50 -6.54 -5.97
C ASP A 23 1.69 -6.78 -6.90
N LEU A 24 2.84 -7.17 -6.37
CA LEU A 24 4.03 -7.41 -7.18
C LEU A 24 3.95 -8.73 -7.97
N ASP A 25 3.06 -9.64 -7.59
CA ASP A 25 2.84 -10.90 -8.31
C ASP A 25 2.00 -10.65 -9.57
N PHE A 26 0.95 -9.83 -9.45
CA PHE A 26 0.00 -9.57 -10.53
C PHE A 26 0.12 -8.18 -11.18
N ARG A 27 1.08 -7.34 -10.73
CA ARG A 27 1.33 -5.97 -11.22
C ARG A 27 0.07 -5.10 -11.29
N ARG A 28 -0.72 -5.12 -10.22
CA ARG A 28 -1.97 -4.33 -10.10
C ARG A 28 -1.94 -3.48 -8.84
N LEU A 29 -2.58 -2.31 -8.91
CA LEU A 29 -2.81 -1.48 -7.72
C LEU A 29 -3.88 -2.14 -6.86
N LEU A 30 -3.63 -2.24 -5.57
CA LEU A 30 -4.56 -2.79 -4.57
C LEU A 30 -5.23 -1.70 -3.78
N PHE A 31 -4.47 -0.69 -3.39
CA PHE A 31 -4.93 0.37 -2.51
C PHE A 31 -4.11 1.64 -2.72
N GLY A 32 -4.77 2.79 -2.63
CA GLY A 32 -4.13 4.08 -2.69
C GLY A 32 -4.77 5.01 -1.67
N THR A 33 -3.95 5.65 -0.85
CA THR A 33 -4.41 6.60 0.16
C THR A 33 -3.50 7.81 0.21
N GLU A 34 -4.04 8.94 0.60
CA GLU A 34 -3.23 10.10 0.97
C GLU A 34 -2.49 9.82 2.29
N GLY A 35 -1.30 10.41 2.45
CA GLY A 35 -0.40 10.23 3.58
C GLY A 35 0.89 9.48 3.25
N LYS A 36 1.78 9.38 4.24
CA LYS A 36 3.06 8.64 4.18
C LYS A 36 3.49 8.08 5.55
N SER A 37 2.51 7.66 6.34
CA SER A 37 2.70 7.26 7.74
C SER A 37 2.26 5.82 7.96
N HIS A 38 2.55 5.27 9.15
CA HIS A 38 2.05 3.95 9.56
C HIS A 38 0.51 3.83 9.51
N GLU A 39 -0.22 4.96 9.47
CA GLU A 39 -1.67 4.98 9.31
C GLU A 39 -2.09 4.47 7.92
N THR A 40 -1.28 4.70 6.87
CA THR A 40 -1.58 4.22 5.51
C THR A 40 -1.48 2.70 5.43
N VAL A 41 -0.53 2.09 6.15
CA VAL A 41 -0.39 0.64 6.28
C VAL A 41 -1.58 0.04 7.02
N ARG A 42 -2.07 0.70 8.07
CA ARG A 42 -3.27 0.27 8.79
C ARG A 42 -4.50 0.32 7.88
N ALA A 43 -4.70 1.43 7.18
CA ALA A 43 -5.81 1.60 6.25
C ALA A 43 -5.77 0.52 5.15
N PHE A 44 -4.59 0.21 4.60
CA PHE A 44 -4.42 -0.89 3.66
C PHE A 44 -4.81 -2.24 4.26
N ALA A 45 -4.40 -2.56 5.49
CA ALA A 45 -4.73 -3.84 6.11
C ALA A 45 -6.24 -4.00 6.39
N GLU A 46 -6.92 -2.91 6.74
CA GLU A 46 -8.37 -2.87 6.91
C GLU A 46 -9.09 -3.04 5.56
N ASP A 47 -8.64 -2.34 4.52
CA ASP A 47 -9.17 -2.46 3.17
C ASP A 47 -8.96 -3.87 2.58
N LEU A 48 -7.78 -4.46 2.77
CA LEU A 48 -7.47 -5.80 2.31
C LEU A 48 -8.43 -6.83 2.92
N LYS A 49 -8.72 -6.72 4.22
CA LYS A 49 -9.71 -7.57 4.89
C LYS A 49 -11.12 -7.36 4.34
N ALA A 50 -11.51 -6.10 4.07
CA ALA A 50 -12.80 -5.78 3.46
C ALA A 50 -12.95 -6.41 2.07
N HIS A 51 -11.87 -6.46 1.29
CA HIS A 51 -11.80 -7.09 -0.03
C HIS A 51 -11.55 -8.61 -0.01
N LYS A 52 -11.73 -9.26 1.15
CA LYS A 52 -11.50 -10.72 1.37
C LYS A 52 -10.06 -11.17 1.15
N GLY A 53 -9.11 -10.25 1.10
CA GLY A 53 -7.70 -10.55 1.26
C GLY A 53 -7.39 -10.77 2.74
N ASP A 54 -6.32 -11.51 3.02
CA ASP A 54 -5.85 -11.68 4.39
C ASP A 54 -4.39 -11.18 4.48
N PRO A 55 -4.13 -10.12 5.29
CA PRO A 55 -2.81 -9.53 5.43
C PRO A 55 -1.77 -10.51 6.01
N ALA A 56 -2.19 -11.58 6.69
CA ALA A 56 -1.27 -12.61 7.18
C ALA A 56 -0.57 -13.37 6.05
N TYR A 57 -1.09 -13.30 4.81
CA TYR A 57 -0.44 -13.89 3.64
C TYR A 57 0.61 -12.98 2.99
N VAL A 58 0.69 -11.71 3.37
CA VAL A 58 1.76 -10.82 2.94
C VAL A 58 3.02 -11.16 3.73
N THR A 59 3.98 -11.79 3.06
CA THR A 59 5.24 -12.23 3.68
C THR A 59 6.39 -11.28 3.41
N ASP A 60 6.31 -10.51 2.33
CA ASP A 60 7.39 -9.65 1.86
C ASP A 60 6.82 -8.29 1.44
N THR A 61 7.43 -7.23 1.97
CA THR A 61 7.13 -5.84 1.63
C THR A 61 8.39 -5.15 1.14
N CYS A 62 8.32 -4.53 -0.03
CA CYS A 62 9.35 -3.63 -0.52
C CYS A 62 8.82 -2.21 -0.46
N ILE A 63 9.52 -1.34 0.25
CA ILE A 63 9.18 0.08 0.41
C ILE A 63 10.36 0.91 -0.06
N ASP A 64 10.07 1.93 -0.87
CA ASP A 64 11.03 2.97 -1.21
C ASP A 64 10.73 4.19 -0.31
N ILE A 65 11.71 4.64 0.48
CA ILE A 65 11.61 5.78 1.42
C ILE A 65 12.59 6.87 1.00
#